data_AF-A0A6J6IDU7-F1
#
_entry.id   AF-A0A6J6IDU7-F1
#
_cell.length_a   1.000
_cell.length_b   1.000
_cell.length_c   1.000
_cell.angle_alpha   90.00
_cell.angle_beta   90.00
_cell.angle_gamma   90.00
#
_symmetry.space_group_name_H-M   'P 1'
#
loop_
_entity.id
_entity.type
_entity.pdbx_description
1 polymer ?
#
loop_
_entity_poly.entity_id
_entity_poly.type
_entity_poly.pdbx_seq_one_letter_code
_entity_poly.pdbx_strand_id
1 'polypeptide(L)'
;MLTKPEPGVESWLVTHRPLFSLISTTLLPKDDPLVDPWTSDGQMIASYGLLENYDMVLASHIHFAQVTQIPGQPAAVIIGNGGALLEPTTGYGIPKFGPLAKADGTPLVAGLAPYPNASFLWTNVQYGYAIAESGSSTGQWTIDNYDYDGSMSASCPLANRTITCE
;
A
#
# COMPACT_ATOMS: atom_id res chain seq x y z
N MET A 1 16.98 9.65 0.09
CA MET A 1 15.99 9.97 -0.96
C MET A 1 16.38 9.32 -2.29
N LEU A 2 15.41 8.76 -3.03
CA LEU A 2 15.63 8.16 -4.36
C LEU A 2 15.74 9.21 -5.47
N THR A 3 14.96 10.28 -5.38
CA THR A 3 14.91 11.39 -6.34
C THR A 3 14.83 12.72 -5.60
N LYS A 4 15.15 13.83 -6.28
CA LYS A 4 15.15 15.19 -5.71
C LYS A 4 13.77 15.86 -5.86
N PRO A 5 13.22 16.49 -4.80
CA PRO A 5 12.00 17.28 -4.90
C PRO A 5 12.21 18.53 -5.73
N GLU A 6 11.22 18.82 -6.55
CA GLU A 6 11.08 20.05 -7.31
C GLU A 6 9.81 20.79 -6.86
N PRO A 7 9.90 22.07 -6.45
CA PRO A 7 8.73 22.81 -5.98
C PRO A 7 7.61 22.84 -7.03
N GLY A 8 6.39 22.49 -6.62
CA GLY A 8 5.22 22.47 -7.49
C GLY A 8 5.15 21.28 -8.45
N VAL A 9 6.06 20.31 -8.32
CA VAL A 9 6.05 19.06 -9.10
C VAL A 9 5.66 17.90 -8.19
N GLU A 10 4.65 17.16 -8.60
CA GLU A 10 4.25 15.90 -7.97
C GLU A 10 5.10 14.75 -8.50
N SER A 11 5.31 13.74 -7.67
CA SER A 11 6.09 12.58 -8.05
C SER A 11 5.45 11.30 -7.57
N TRP A 12 5.22 10.39 -8.51
CA TRP A 12 4.74 9.04 -8.22
C TRP A 12 5.85 8.03 -8.46
N LEU A 13 5.94 7.04 -7.58
CA LEU A 13 6.83 5.91 -7.76
C LEU A 13 6.02 4.73 -8.28
N VAL A 14 6.36 4.24 -9.48
CA VAL A 14 5.72 3.04 -10.05
C VAL A 14 6.67 1.85 -9.89
N THR A 15 6.15 0.76 -9.33
CA THR A 15 6.90 -0.48 -9.10
C THR A 15 6.09 -1.70 -9.51
N HIS A 16 6.74 -2.83 -9.78
CA HIS A 16 5.98 -4.08 -9.96
C HIS A 16 5.54 -4.64 -8.60
N ARG A 17 6.49 -4.91 -7.70
CA ARG A 17 6.21 -5.42 -6.35
C ARG A 17 5.89 -4.26 -5.41
N PRO A 18 4.87 -4.39 -4.53
CA PRO A 18 4.55 -3.36 -3.55
C PRO A 18 5.71 -3.06 -2.63
N LEU A 19 5.79 -1.80 -2.17
CA LEU A 19 6.62 -1.46 -1.02
C LEU A 19 5.87 -1.77 0.27
N PHE A 20 4.63 -1.28 0.39
CA PHE A 20 3.77 -1.52 1.54
C PHE A 20 2.50 -2.22 1.06
N SER A 21 2.25 -3.43 1.55
CA SER A 21 1.02 -4.17 1.30
C SER A 21 0.84 -5.25 2.36
N LEU A 22 -0.41 -5.67 2.56
CA LEU A 22 -0.77 -6.76 3.45
C LEU A 22 -1.33 -7.94 2.68
N ILE A 23 -0.80 -9.13 2.95
CA ILE A 23 -1.41 -10.38 2.53
C ILE A 23 -2.51 -10.79 3.51
N SER A 24 -3.38 -11.72 3.09
CA SER A 24 -4.40 -12.24 3.98
C SER A 24 -3.78 -13.01 5.14
N THR A 25 -4.28 -12.77 6.35
CA THR A 25 -3.93 -13.55 7.55
C THR A 25 -4.24 -15.05 7.42
N THR A 26 -5.10 -15.45 6.48
CA THR A 26 -5.36 -16.88 6.21
C THR A 26 -4.18 -17.59 5.53
N LEU A 27 -3.23 -16.83 4.97
CA LEU A 27 -2.02 -17.34 4.33
C LEU A 27 -0.81 -17.40 5.27
N LEU A 28 -0.96 -16.89 6.50
CA LEU A 28 0.15 -16.89 7.46
C LEU A 28 0.48 -18.31 7.95
N PRO A 29 1.77 -18.67 8.08
CA PRO A 29 2.21 -19.88 8.74
C PRO A 29 1.61 -19.99 10.15
N LYS A 30 0.96 -21.11 10.45
CA LYS A 30 0.29 -21.32 11.76
C LYS A 30 1.27 -21.64 12.88
N ASP A 31 2.48 -22.03 12.53
CA ASP A 31 3.56 -22.49 13.41
C ASP A 31 4.57 -21.39 13.75
N ASP A 32 4.50 -20.22 13.10
CA ASP A 32 5.32 -19.06 13.42
C ASP A 32 4.50 -18.01 14.18
N PRO A 33 4.68 -17.87 15.51
CA PRO A 33 3.97 -16.87 16.30
C PRO A 33 4.45 -15.44 16.08
N LEU A 34 5.56 -15.24 15.35
CA LEU A 34 6.16 -13.93 15.09
C LEU A 34 5.86 -13.39 13.69
N VAL A 35 5.24 -14.20 12.82
CA VAL A 35 4.89 -13.78 11.46
C VAL A 35 3.77 -12.75 11.46
N ASP A 36 3.89 -11.77 10.59
CA ASP A 36 2.94 -10.68 10.43
C ASP A 36 2.48 -10.60 8.94
N PRO A 37 1.29 -10.04 8.65
CA PRO A 37 0.76 -9.95 7.29
C PRO A 37 1.41 -8.91 6.38
N TRP A 38 2.30 -8.02 6.87
CA TRP A 38 3.09 -7.16 6.00
C TRP A 38 3.94 -8.01 5.06
N THR A 39 4.04 -7.58 3.80
CA THR A 39 4.83 -8.27 2.79
C THR A 39 5.82 -7.34 2.12
N SER A 40 6.72 -7.93 1.32
CA SER A 40 7.79 -7.23 0.60
C SER A 40 8.87 -6.62 1.50
N ASP A 41 9.25 -7.32 2.58
CA ASP A 41 10.30 -6.89 3.52
C ASP A 41 11.57 -6.37 2.85
N GLY A 42 12.08 -7.09 1.85
CA GLY A 42 13.27 -6.67 1.12
C GLY A 42 13.10 -5.30 0.42
N GLN A 43 11.91 -5.01 -0.11
CA GLN A 43 11.60 -3.72 -0.73
C GLN A 43 11.44 -2.62 0.33
N MET A 44 10.80 -2.94 1.46
CA MET A 44 10.65 -2.01 2.59
C MET A 44 12.00 -1.62 3.21
N ILE A 45 12.93 -2.58 3.33
CA ILE A 45 14.30 -2.35 3.81
C ILE A 45 15.09 -1.53 2.79
N ALA A 46 15.05 -1.91 1.51
CA ALA A 46 15.81 -1.24 0.46
C ALA A 46 15.37 0.22 0.21
N SER A 47 14.10 0.53 0.47
CA SER A 47 13.53 1.87 0.29
C SER A 47 13.51 2.73 1.56
N TYR A 48 13.98 2.19 2.69
CA TYR A 48 13.85 2.84 3.99
C TYR A 48 14.47 4.23 4.04
N GLY A 49 13.67 5.24 4.37
CA GLY A 49 14.09 6.65 4.43
C GLY A 49 14.35 7.28 3.05
N LEU A 50 13.93 6.64 1.96
CA LEU A 50 14.19 7.13 0.59
C LEU A 50 12.95 7.67 -0.13
N LEU A 51 11.75 7.51 0.44
CA LEU A 51 10.45 7.77 -0.20
C LEU A 51 9.88 9.18 0.02
N GLU A 52 10.64 10.06 0.69
CA GLU A 52 10.16 11.40 1.08
C GLU A 52 9.66 12.26 -0.10
N ASN A 53 10.19 12.05 -1.31
CA ASN A 53 9.81 12.84 -2.49
C ASN A 53 8.51 12.40 -3.16
N TYR A 54 7.97 11.23 -2.83
CA TYR A 54 6.82 10.70 -3.56
C TYR A 54 5.51 11.00 -2.83
N ASP A 55 4.49 11.35 -3.61
CA ASP A 55 3.13 11.52 -3.14
C ASP A 55 2.41 10.18 -3.00
N MET A 56 2.69 9.28 -3.94
CA MET A 56 2.10 7.96 -4.03
C MET A 56 3.09 6.94 -4.59
N VAL A 57 2.95 5.70 -4.13
CA VAL A 57 3.55 4.50 -4.73
C VAL A 57 2.43 3.70 -5.40
N LEU A 58 2.55 3.50 -6.71
CA LEU A 58 1.69 2.60 -7.46
C LEU A 58 2.42 1.27 -7.69
N ALA A 59 1.78 0.17 -7.34
CA ALA A 59 2.32 -1.17 -7.51
C ALA A 59 1.27 -2.16 -8.01
N SER A 60 1.72 -3.39 -8.28
CA SER A 60 0.87 -4.50 -8.70
C SER A 60 1.34 -5.79 -7.99
N HIS A 61 1.54 -6.89 -8.71
CA HIS A 61 2.07 -8.18 -8.26
C HIS A 61 1.11 -9.02 -7.41
N ILE A 62 0.40 -8.43 -6.45
CA ILE A 62 -0.56 -9.15 -5.60
C ILE A 62 -1.97 -9.00 -6.18
N HIS A 63 -2.71 -10.09 -6.29
CA HIS A 63 -3.90 -10.21 -7.13
C HIS A 63 -5.18 -9.64 -6.49
N PHE A 64 -5.10 -8.40 -6.01
CA PHE A 64 -6.18 -7.61 -5.45
C PHE A 64 -6.00 -6.12 -5.81
N ALA A 65 -7.00 -5.31 -5.49
CA ALA A 65 -6.83 -3.89 -5.28
C ALA A 65 -6.63 -3.62 -3.78
N GLN A 66 -5.62 -2.84 -3.40
CA GLN A 66 -5.40 -2.46 -2.01
C GLN A 66 -4.85 -1.04 -1.92
N VAL A 67 -5.37 -0.28 -0.96
CA VAL A 67 -4.90 1.07 -0.63
C VAL A 67 -4.50 1.08 0.83
N THR A 68 -3.28 1.52 1.10
CA THR A 68 -2.73 1.60 2.47
C THR A 68 -2.14 2.99 2.70
N GLN A 69 -2.46 3.57 3.86
CA GLN A 69 -1.80 4.79 4.34
C GLN A 69 -1.00 4.48 5.59
N ILE A 70 0.30 4.75 5.55
CA ILE A 70 1.19 4.73 6.71
C ILE A 70 1.58 6.18 7.03
N PRO A 71 1.46 6.65 8.28
CA PRO A 71 1.88 7.99 8.67
C PRO A 71 3.33 8.31 8.25
N GLY A 72 3.51 9.42 7.54
CA GLY A 72 4.83 9.88 7.07
C GLY A 72 5.38 9.16 5.84
N GLN A 73 4.64 8.22 5.25
CA GLN A 73 4.98 7.54 4.00
C GLN A 73 4.05 8.01 2.87
N PRO A 74 4.46 7.91 1.59
CA PRO A 74 3.53 8.03 0.47
C PRO A 74 2.35 7.05 0.61
N ALA A 75 1.20 7.45 0.08
CA ALA A 75 0.08 6.53 -0.15
C ALA A 75 0.55 5.32 -0.97
N ALA A 76 0.17 4.11 -0.57
CA ALA A 76 0.47 2.89 -1.33
C ALA A 76 -0.81 2.38 -2.00
N VAL A 77 -0.81 2.31 -3.33
CA VAL A 77 -1.91 1.80 -4.14
C VAL A 77 -1.42 0.59 -4.93
N ILE A 78 -2.08 -0.54 -4.74
CA ILE A 78 -1.76 -1.81 -5.38
C ILE A 78 -2.93 -2.18 -6.29
N ILE A 79 -2.67 -2.35 -7.58
CA ILE A 79 -3.64 -2.80 -8.58
C ILE A 79 -3.06 -4.03 -9.29
N GLY A 80 -3.36 -5.23 -8.78
CA GLY A 80 -2.95 -6.50 -9.39
C GLY A 80 -4.10 -7.42 -9.77
N ASN A 81 -5.34 -6.95 -9.61
CA ASN A 81 -6.58 -7.67 -9.89
C ASN A 81 -7.05 -7.63 -11.37
N GLY A 82 -6.16 -7.37 -12.33
CA GLY A 82 -6.54 -7.22 -13.74
C GLY A 82 -6.67 -8.53 -14.53
N GLY A 83 -6.09 -9.64 -14.04
CA GLY A 83 -5.97 -10.87 -14.86
C GLY A 83 -5.89 -12.19 -14.11
N ALA A 84 -5.78 -12.18 -12.77
CA ALA A 84 -5.99 -13.34 -11.92
C ALA A 84 -6.54 -12.89 -10.56
N LEU A 85 -7.21 -13.80 -9.85
CA LEU A 85 -7.61 -13.64 -8.44
C LEU A 85 -7.13 -14.86 -7.68
N LEU A 86 -5.93 -14.77 -7.11
CA LEU A 86 -5.28 -15.86 -6.39
C LEU A 86 -5.31 -15.67 -4.87
N GLU A 87 -5.77 -14.51 -4.41
CA GLU A 87 -5.78 -14.16 -2.99
C GLU A 87 -7.12 -14.55 -2.33
N PRO A 88 -7.11 -14.89 -1.03
CA PRO A 88 -8.33 -15.08 -0.25
C PRO A 88 -9.17 -13.79 -0.23
N THR A 89 -10.50 -13.89 -0.15
CA THR A 89 -11.39 -12.72 -0.09
C THR A 89 -11.54 -12.13 1.32
N THR A 90 -10.96 -12.76 2.34
CA THR A 90 -11.05 -12.33 3.75
C THR A 90 -9.67 -12.39 4.41
N GLY A 91 -9.58 -11.90 5.66
CA GLY A 91 -8.35 -11.95 6.44
C GLY A 91 -7.45 -10.72 6.27
N TYR A 92 -7.95 -9.65 5.66
CA TYR A 92 -7.28 -8.35 5.60
C TYR A 92 -7.73 -7.47 6.76
N GLY A 93 -6.77 -6.85 7.41
CA GLY A 93 -6.98 -5.91 8.50
C GLY A 93 -5.65 -5.28 8.86
N ILE A 94 -5.71 -4.11 9.49
CA ILE A 94 -4.49 -3.46 9.97
C ILE A 94 -3.95 -4.28 11.15
N PRO A 95 -2.73 -4.86 11.07
CA PRO A 95 -2.12 -5.61 12.16
C PRO A 95 -1.84 -4.67 13.33
N LYS A 96 -1.46 -5.23 14.49
CA LYS A 96 -1.17 -4.42 15.68
C LYS A 96 0.05 -3.51 15.51
N PHE A 97 1.04 -3.95 14.73
CA PHE A 97 2.31 -3.27 14.54
C PHE A 97 2.54 -2.94 13.07
N GLY A 98 3.30 -1.87 12.82
CA GLY A 98 3.59 -1.42 11.47
C GLY A 98 4.62 -2.28 10.74
N PRO A 99 4.88 -1.98 9.46
CA PRO A 99 5.80 -2.76 8.66
C PRO A 99 7.22 -2.79 9.24
N LEU A 100 7.93 -3.90 9.01
CA LEU A 100 9.23 -4.21 9.61
C LEU A 100 9.20 -4.43 11.13
N ALA A 101 8.01 -4.62 11.73
CA ALA A 101 7.86 -5.21 13.05
C ALA A 101 7.38 -6.66 12.93
N LYS A 102 7.79 -7.51 13.87
CA LYS A 102 7.21 -8.84 14.06
C LYS A 102 5.86 -8.73 14.77
N ALA A 103 5.13 -9.84 14.85
CA ALA A 103 3.82 -9.89 15.52
C ALA A 103 3.86 -9.53 17.02
N ASP A 104 5.02 -9.60 17.68
CA ASP A 104 5.23 -9.17 19.06
C ASP A 104 5.68 -7.70 19.21
N GLY A 105 5.87 -6.99 18.10
CA GLY A 105 6.30 -5.60 18.04
C GLY A 105 7.81 -5.41 18.05
N THR A 106 8.60 -6.49 18.14
CA THR A 106 10.05 -6.39 18.00
C THR A 106 10.44 -6.09 16.55
N PRO A 107 11.55 -5.38 16.30
CA PRO A 107 11.99 -5.13 14.93
C PRO A 107 12.30 -6.41 14.16
N LEU A 108 11.88 -6.46 12.88
CA LEU A 108 12.22 -7.54 11.96
C LEU A 108 13.73 -7.57 11.68
N VAL A 109 14.34 -6.39 11.55
CA VAL A 109 15.78 -6.18 11.35
C VAL A 109 16.37 -5.46 12.55
N ALA A 110 17.40 -6.05 13.17
CA ALA A 110 18.05 -5.44 14.32
C ALA A 110 18.66 -4.07 13.97
N GLY A 111 18.36 -3.06 14.78
CA GLY A 111 18.86 -1.69 14.58
C GLY A 111 18.06 -0.85 13.57
N LEU A 112 17.04 -1.41 12.92
CA LEU A 112 16.12 -0.67 12.05
C LEU A 112 14.76 -0.52 12.75
N ALA A 113 14.33 0.73 12.97
CA ALA A 113 13.03 0.97 13.58
C ALA A 113 11.90 0.59 12.61
N PRO A 114 10.86 -0.14 13.06
CA PRO A 114 9.66 -0.36 12.25
C PRO A 114 9.03 0.95 11.80
N TYR A 115 8.31 0.90 10.68
CA TYR A 115 7.45 2.00 10.28
C TYR A 115 6.29 2.16 11.29
N PRO A 116 5.69 3.37 11.42
CA PRO A 116 4.42 3.52 12.11
C PRO A 116 3.37 2.54 11.55
N ASN A 117 2.41 2.17 12.39
CA ASN A 117 1.31 1.34 11.91
C ASN A 117 0.43 2.11 10.92
N ALA A 118 -0.22 1.40 10.00
CA ALA A 118 -1.12 2.00 9.04
C ALA A 118 -2.27 2.72 9.75
N SER A 119 -2.62 3.90 9.24
CA SER A 119 -3.79 4.66 9.66
C SER A 119 -5.02 4.33 8.81
N PHE A 120 -4.82 3.74 7.63
CA PHE A 120 -5.88 3.36 6.72
C PHE A 120 -5.50 2.12 5.92
N LEU A 121 -6.50 1.27 5.67
CA LEU A 121 -6.41 0.10 4.80
C LEU A 121 -7.76 -0.11 4.13
N TRP A 122 -7.76 -0.24 2.81
CA TRP A 122 -8.87 -0.75 2.03
C TRP A 122 -8.36 -1.86 1.13
N THR A 123 -9.12 -2.94 0.96
CA THR A 123 -8.74 -4.08 0.11
C THR A 123 -9.98 -4.62 -0.58
N ASN A 124 -9.89 -4.84 -1.89
CA ASN A 124 -10.92 -5.46 -2.70
C ASN A 124 -10.32 -6.60 -3.53
N VAL A 125 -10.83 -7.81 -3.33
CA VAL A 125 -10.36 -9.03 -4.00
C VAL A 125 -11.40 -9.44 -5.04
N GLN A 126 -11.38 -8.71 -6.15
CA GLN A 126 -12.35 -8.78 -7.24
C GLN A 126 -11.65 -8.30 -8.50
N TYR A 127 -11.96 -8.87 -9.68
CA TYR A 127 -11.37 -8.39 -10.94
C TYR A 127 -11.70 -6.93 -11.15
N GLY A 128 -10.74 -6.12 -11.57
CA GLY A 128 -10.96 -4.68 -11.66
C GLY A 128 -9.78 -3.88 -12.21
N TYR A 129 -9.95 -2.57 -12.16
CA TYR A 129 -8.98 -1.56 -12.59
C TYR A 129 -9.18 -0.28 -11.79
N ALA A 130 -8.26 0.67 -11.91
CA ALA A 130 -8.40 2.00 -11.32
C ALA A 130 -8.17 3.10 -12.35
N ILE A 131 -8.87 4.21 -12.18
CA ILE A 131 -8.70 5.44 -12.95
C ILE A 131 -8.22 6.51 -11.96
N ALA A 132 -7.14 7.21 -12.31
CA ALA A 132 -6.65 8.33 -11.53
C ALA A 132 -6.94 9.64 -12.23
N GLU A 133 -7.60 10.55 -11.53
CA GLU A 133 -7.98 11.87 -12.03
C GLU A 133 -7.32 12.96 -11.20
N SER A 134 -6.71 13.94 -11.88
CA SER A 134 -6.06 15.07 -11.22
C SER A 134 -7.10 16.01 -10.63
N GLY A 135 -6.89 16.45 -9.39
CA GLY A 135 -7.69 17.48 -8.75
C GLY A 135 -7.38 18.89 -9.23
N SER A 136 -7.97 19.87 -8.56
CA SER A 136 -7.82 21.30 -8.90
C SER A 136 -6.50 21.94 -8.46
N SER A 137 -5.73 21.25 -7.62
CA SER A 137 -4.49 21.74 -7.02
C SER A 137 -3.40 20.67 -7.04
N THR A 138 -2.15 21.11 -7.03
CA THR A 138 -0.99 20.21 -6.97
C THR A 138 -1.07 19.30 -5.73
N GLY A 139 -0.82 18.01 -5.91
CA GLY A 139 -0.84 16.96 -4.89
C GLY A 139 -2.24 16.44 -4.57
N GLN A 140 -3.26 16.81 -5.37
CA GLN A 140 -4.61 16.32 -5.24
C GLN A 140 -4.99 15.41 -6.40
N TRP A 141 -5.42 14.20 -6.08
CA TRP A 141 -5.93 13.23 -7.04
C TRP A 141 -7.12 12.49 -6.47
N THR A 142 -7.94 11.93 -7.34
CA THR A 142 -8.90 10.88 -6.98
C THR A 142 -8.49 9.61 -7.69
N ILE A 143 -8.41 8.50 -6.96
CA ILE A 143 -8.16 7.17 -7.52
C ILE A 143 -9.45 6.37 -7.37
N ASP A 144 -10.22 6.29 -8.44
CA ASP A 144 -11.46 5.53 -8.48
C ASP A 144 -11.17 4.09 -8.89
N ASN A 145 -11.55 3.16 -8.02
CA ASN A 145 -11.43 1.73 -8.25
C ASN A 145 -12.75 1.20 -8.80
N TYR A 146 -12.65 0.37 -9.83
CA TYR A 146 -13.76 -0.25 -10.52
C TYR A 146 -13.60 -1.75 -10.52
N ASP A 147 -14.72 -2.45 -10.35
CA ASP A 147 -14.82 -3.86 -10.67
C ASP A 147 -14.81 -4.04 -12.20
N TYR A 148 -14.61 -5.28 -12.67
CA TYR A 148 -14.45 -5.59 -14.09
C TYR A 148 -15.67 -5.23 -14.95
N ASP A 149 -16.85 -5.14 -14.33
CA ASP A 149 -18.10 -4.77 -14.99
C ASP A 149 -18.30 -3.25 -15.09
N GLY A 150 -17.34 -2.46 -14.57
CA GLY A 150 -17.37 -1.00 -14.55
C GLY A 150 -18.16 -0.42 -13.38
N SER A 151 -18.66 -1.23 -12.45
CA SER A 151 -19.19 -0.72 -11.19
C SER A 151 -18.06 -0.18 -10.31
N MET A 152 -18.28 0.95 -9.66
CA MET A 152 -17.29 1.57 -8.78
C MET A 152 -17.27 0.81 -7.45
N SER A 153 -16.08 0.38 -7.02
CA SER A 153 -15.88 -0.33 -5.75
C SER A 153 -15.31 0.55 -4.64
N ALA A 154 -14.58 1.61 -4.98
CA ALA A 154 -14.20 2.66 -4.04
C ALA A 154 -13.77 3.94 -4.77
N SER A 155 -13.96 5.08 -4.11
CA SER A 155 -13.31 6.35 -4.51
C SER A 155 -12.26 6.73 -3.47
N CYS A 156 -11.02 6.91 -3.91
CA CYS A 156 -9.89 7.15 -3.01
C CYS A 156 -9.24 8.52 -3.24
N PRO A 157 -9.71 9.59 -2.58
CA PRO A 157 -9.06 10.90 -2.64
C PRO A 157 -7.67 10.85 -2.01
N LEU A 158 -6.67 11.31 -2.77
CA LEU A 158 -5.30 11.58 -2.34
C LEU A 158 -5.13 13.10 -2.20
N ALA A 159 -4.72 13.56 -1.03
CA ALA A 159 -4.34 14.95 -0.80
C ALA A 159 -3.16 15.03 0.15
N ASN A 160 -2.13 15.82 -0.21
CA ASN A 160 -0.94 15.99 0.62
C ASN A 160 -0.34 14.63 1.07
N ARG A 161 -0.20 13.70 0.13
CA ARG A 161 0.38 12.36 0.34
C ARG A 161 -0.42 11.44 1.27
N THR A 162 -1.65 11.85 1.61
CA THR A 162 -2.57 11.09 2.46
C THR A 162 -3.74 10.60 1.63
N ILE A 163 -4.03 9.31 1.69
CA ILE A 163 -5.15 8.67 0.99
C ILE A 163 -6.11 7.99 1.96
N THR A 164 -7.40 8.07 1.65
CA THR A 164 -8.47 7.27 2.25
C THR A 164 -9.42 6.85 1.13
N CYS A 165 -10.23 5.81 1.34
CA CYS A 165 -11.22 5.34 0.38
C CYS A 165 -12.59 5.24 1.03
N GLU A 166 -13.63 5.54 0.26
CA GLU A 166 -15.05 5.35 0.59
C GLU A 166 -15.71 4.35 -0.35
#